data_AF-A0A4T0JHZ9-F1
#
_entry.id   AF-A0A4T0JHZ9-F1
#
_cell.length_a   1.000
_cell.length_b   1.000
_cell.length_c   1.000
_cell.angle_alpha   90.00
_cell.angle_beta   90.00
_cell.angle_gamma   90.00
#
_symmetry.space_group_name_H-M   'P 1'
#
loop_
_entity.id
_entity.type
_entity.pdbx_description
1 polymer ?
#
loop_
_entity_poly.entity_id
_entity_poly.type
_entity_poly.pdbx_seq_one_letter_code
_entity_poly.pdbx_strand_id
1 'polypeptide(L)'
;MRATGIQNGGMPTGKSYMGWWGAIGSPKQRGIVQYGISAFQQRPFAGALNGYIFNGYKRLAKQLPYSGIPFAIGYGIYYWASSKHEFLNSKAGHIEALQKGTAE
;
A
#
# COMPACT_ATOMS: atom_id res chain seq x y z
N MET A 1 2.96 -9.33 54.51
CA MET A 1 3.66 -8.23 53.82
C MET A 1 2.94 -8.01 52.49
N ARG A 2 2.44 -6.80 52.21
CA ARG A 2 1.84 -6.50 50.90
C ARG A 2 2.97 -6.20 49.92
N ALA A 3 2.98 -6.85 48.76
CA ALA A 3 3.95 -6.52 47.71
C ALA A 3 3.80 -5.04 47.36
N THR A 4 4.84 -4.25 47.61
CA THR A 4 4.93 -2.86 47.17
C THR A 4 4.94 -2.85 45.64
N GLY A 5 4.06 -2.05 45.04
CA GLY A 5 3.92 -1.97 43.59
C GLY A 5 5.25 -1.58 42.92
N ILE A 6 5.42 -2.03 41.66
CA ILE A 6 6.57 -1.68 40.82
C ILE A 6 6.69 -0.15 40.77
N GLN A 7 7.71 0.40 41.42
CA GLN A 7 7.98 1.84 41.42
C GLN A 7 8.66 2.19 40.10
N ASN A 8 7.89 2.69 39.14
CA ASN A 8 8.46 3.30 37.94
C ASN A 8 9.05 4.67 38.33
N GLY A 9 10.37 4.85 38.20
CA GLY A 9 11.09 6.05 38.66
C GLY A 9 10.84 7.34 37.86
N GLY A 10 9.76 7.43 37.08
CA GLY A 10 9.42 8.58 36.24
C GLY A 10 8.17 9.34 36.72
N MET A 11 7.97 10.56 36.21
CA MET A 11 6.76 11.34 36.46
C MET A 11 5.53 10.61 35.87
N PRO A 12 4.38 10.56 36.56
CA PRO A 12 3.18 9.90 36.05
C PRO A 12 2.79 10.42 34.66
N THR A 13 2.72 9.54 33.68
CA THR A 13 2.30 9.85 32.31
C THR A 13 0.80 9.59 32.11
N GLY A 14 0.19 10.28 31.14
CA GLY A 14 -1.22 10.09 30.79
C GLY A 14 -1.53 8.70 30.24
N LYS A 15 -2.82 8.35 30.15
CA LYS A 15 -3.27 7.08 29.58
C LYS A 15 -2.90 6.99 28.09
N SER A 16 -2.37 5.86 27.67
CA SER A 16 -2.07 5.53 26.27
C SER A 16 -2.87 4.31 25.81
N TYR A 17 -3.02 4.15 24.50
CA TYR A 17 -3.63 2.95 23.90
C TYR A 17 -2.67 1.75 23.81
N MET A 18 -1.42 1.91 24.26
CA MET A 18 -0.38 0.89 24.19
C MET A 18 0.54 0.98 25.41
N GLY A 19 0.72 -0.14 26.09
CA GLY A 19 1.68 -0.30 27.20
C GLY A 19 2.93 -1.09 26.80
N TRP A 20 3.59 -1.73 27.78
CA TRP A 20 4.81 -2.51 27.58
C TRP A 20 4.56 -4.02 27.61
N TRP A 21 5.61 -4.83 27.38
CA TRP A 21 5.56 -6.28 27.58
C TRP A 21 5.01 -6.64 28.97
N GLY A 22 4.02 -7.55 29.00
CA GLY A 22 3.29 -7.92 30.21
C GLY A 22 2.07 -7.04 30.53
N ALA A 23 1.94 -5.86 29.92
CA ALA A 23 0.81 -4.93 30.11
C ALA A 23 0.52 -4.10 28.85
N ILE A 24 0.41 -4.75 27.69
CA ILE A 24 0.27 -4.10 26.36
C ILE A 24 -1.02 -3.27 26.25
N GLY A 25 -2.03 -3.54 27.07
CA GLY A 25 -3.33 -2.87 27.00
C GLY A 25 -4.35 -3.57 26.09
N SER A 26 -4.04 -4.79 25.62
CA SER A 26 -4.96 -5.62 24.85
C SER A 26 -6.03 -6.27 25.74
N PRO A 27 -7.17 -6.71 25.16
CA PRO A 27 -8.15 -7.51 25.88
C PRO A 27 -7.54 -8.77 26.49
N LYS A 28 -8.06 -9.23 27.62
CA LYS A 28 -7.61 -10.47 28.27
C LYS A 28 -7.80 -11.66 27.33
N GLN A 29 -6.73 -12.41 27.06
CA GLN A 29 -6.75 -13.62 26.23
C GLN A 29 -6.64 -14.87 27.11
N ARG A 30 -7.49 -15.88 26.88
CA ARG A 30 -7.45 -17.16 27.58
C ARG A 30 -7.78 -18.28 26.60
N GLY A 31 -7.05 -19.39 26.67
CA GLY A 31 -7.32 -20.60 25.87
C GLY A 31 -6.71 -20.62 24.46
N ILE A 32 -5.90 -19.62 24.09
CA ILE A 32 -5.17 -19.60 22.81
C ILE A 32 -3.79 -20.24 23.04
N VAL A 33 -3.49 -21.30 22.30
CA VAL A 33 -2.18 -21.97 22.32
C VAL A 33 -1.49 -21.75 20.97
N GLN A 34 -0.29 -21.21 21.00
CA GLN A 34 0.51 -20.94 19.80
C GLN A 34 1.74 -21.84 19.78
N TYR A 35 2.02 -22.45 18.63
CA TYR A 35 3.19 -23.28 18.40
C TYR A 35 4.11 -22.59 17.39
N GLY A 36 5.41 -22.74 17.57
CA GLY A 36 6.44 -22.27 16.64
C GLY A 36 7.55 -23.29 16.55
N ILE A 37 8.20 -23.37 15.37
CA ILE A 37 9.37 -24.22 15.12
C ILE A 37 10.61 -23.31 15.01
N SER A 38 11.76 -23.75 15.51
CA SER A 38 13.01 -22.99 15.38
C SER A 38 13.33 -22.69 13.91
N ALA A 39 13.81 -21.48 13.62
CA ALA A 39 14.17 -21.08 12.26
C ALA A 39 15.29 -21.96 11.67
N PHE A 40 16.20 -22.48 12.51
CA PHE A 40 17.27 -23.38 12.10
C PHE A 40 16.79 -24.80 11.72
N GLN A 41 15.54 -25.12 12.03
CA GLN A 41 14.89 -26.39 11.67
C GLN A 41 13.99 -26.24 10.43
N GLN A 42 13.84 -25.03 9.90
CA GLN A 42 12.99 -24.74 8.74
C GLN A 42 13.84 -24.42 7.52
N ARG A 43 13.27 -24.64 6.33
CA ARG A 43 13.84 -24.18 5.07
C ARG A 43 13.33 -22.74 4.79
N PRO A 44 14.19 -21.71 4.80
CA PRO A 44 13.76 -20.31 4.84
C PRO A 44 12.94 -19.84 3.62
N PHE A 45 13.13 -20.46 2.45
CA PHE A 45 12.41 -20.13 1.20
C PHE A 45 11.61 -21.30 0.65
N ALA A 46 11.23 -22.26 1.49
CA ALA A 46 10.38 -23.37 1.04
C ALA A 46 9.08 -22.84 0.42
N GLY A 47 8.86 -23.16 -0.86
CA GLY A 47 7.66 -22.76 -1.58
C GLY A 47 7.57 -21.26 -1.93
N ALA A 48 8.65 -20.48 -1.79
CA ALA A 48 8.62 -19.05 -2.08
C ALA A 48 8.21 -18.74 -3.53
N LEU A 49 8.78 -19.44 -4.51
CA LEU A 49 8.46 -19.22 -5.93
C LEU A 49 7.04 -19.64 -6.29
N ASN A 50 6.68 -20.90 -6.06
CA ASN A 50 5.33 -21.41 -6.34
C ASN A 50 4.26 -20.62 -5.55
N GLY A 51 4.53 -20.33 -4.29
CA GLY A 51 3.64 -19.53 -3.45
C GLY A 51 3.48 -18.10 -3.94
N TYR A 52 4.56 -17.44 -4.36
CA TYR A 52 4.51 -16.06 -4.84
C TYR A 52 3.85 -15.94 -6.21
N ILE A 53 4.08 -16.87 -7.14
CA ILE A 53 3.45 -16.81 -8.47
C ILE A 53 1.91 -16.85 -8.33
N PHE A 54 1.37 -17.85 -7.62
CA PHE A 54 -0.08 -17.99 -7.51
C PHE A 54 -0.71 -17.01 -6.51
N ASN A 55 -0.13 -16.84 -5.32
CA ASN A 55 -0.70 -15.95 -4.32
C ASN A 55 -0.40 -14.47 -4.62
N GLY A 56 0.77 -14.17 -5.19
CA GLY A 56 1.13 -12.83 -5.65
C GLY A 56 0.20 -12.38 -6.77
N TYR A 57 -0.04 -13.20 -7.79
CA TYR A 57 -1.04 -12.91 -8.82
C TYR A 57 -2.43 -12.65 -8.20
N LYS A 58 -2.89 -13.51 -7.30
CA LYS A 58 -4.21 -13.34 -6.64
C LYS A 58 -4.29 -12.04 -5.84
N ARG A 59 -3.20 -11.58 -5.23
CA ARG A 59 -3.13 -10.29 -4.52
C ARG A 59 -3.13 -9.12 -5.49
N LEU A 60 -2.33 -9.19 -6.55
CA LEU A 60 -2.25 -8.15 -7.58
C LEU A 60 -3.58 -7.98 -8.30
N ALA A 61 -4.21 -9.06 -8.75
CA ALA A 61 -5.50 -9.02 -9.43
C ALA A 61 -6.61 -8.37 -8.59
N LYS A 62 -6.57 -8.54 -7.26
CA LYS A 62 -7.53 -7.90 -6.35
C LYS A 62 -7.30 -6.40 -6.18
N GLN A 63 -6.05 -5.95 -6.25
CA GLN A 63 -5.70 -4.53 -6.07
C GLN A 63 -5.70 -3.76 -7.39
N LEU A 64 -5.54 -4.45 -8.52
CA LEU A 64 -5.45 -3.85 -9.83
C LEU A 64 -6.65 -2.96 -10.21
N PRO A 65 -7.91 -3.23 -9.81
CA PRO A 65 -8.99 -2.29 -10.09
C PRO A 65 -8.82 -0.94 -9.38
N TYR A 66 -8.30 -0.94 -8.14
CA TYR A 66 -8.16 0.27 -7.35
C TYR A 66 -6.99 1.15 -7.79
N SER A 67 -5.90 0.54 -8.25
CA SER A 67 -4.71 1.26 -8.72
C SER A 67 -4.63 1.37 -10.24
N GLY A 68 -4.93 0.30 -10.96
CA GLY A 68 -4.84 0.22 -12.41
C GLY A 68 -5.82 1.14 -13.13
N ILE A 69 -7.06 1.30 -12.61
CA ILE A 69 -8.04 2.23 -13.22
C ILE A 69 -7.53 3.68 -13.20
N PRO A 70 -7.14 4.28 -12.05
CA PRO A 70 -6.64 5.66 -12.05
C PRO A 70 -5.36 5.83 -12.86
N PHE A 71 -4.45 4.84 -12.89
CA PHE A 71 -3.26 4.91 -13.74
C PHE A 71 -3.60 4.85 -15.24
N ALA A 72 -4.52 3.98 -15.64
CA ALA A 72 -4.96 3.88 -17.03
C ALA A 72 -5.63 5.17 -17.51
N ILE A 73 -6.50 5.77 -16.68
CA ILE A 73 -7.16 7.04 -16.98
C ILE A 73 -6.12 8.16 -17.07
N GLY A 74 -5.25 8.29 -16.08
CA GLY A 74 -4.22 9.34 -16.06
C GLY A 74 -3.30 9.26 -17.27
N TYR A 75 -2.84 8.06 -17.62
CA TYR A 75 -2.01 7.85 -18.81
C TYR A 75 -2.79 8.11 -20.11
N GLY A 76 -4.06 7.70 -20.18
CA GLY A 76 -4.92 7.97 -21.34
C GLY A 76 -5.12 9.46 -21.60
N ILE A 77 -5.38 10.25 -20.56
CA ILE A 77 -5.50 11.71 -20.66
C ILE A 77 -4.17 12.32 -21.10
N TYR A 78 -3.06 11.90 -20.49
CA TYR A 78 -1.73 12.39 -20.84
C TYR A 78 -1.39 12.13 -22.31
N TYR A 79 -1.60 10.90 -22.77
CA TYR A 79 -1.32 10.51 -24.16
C TYR A 79 -2.16 11.33 -25.13
N TRP A 80 -3.47 11.44 -24.88
CA TRP A 80 -4.37 12.24 -25.72
C TRP A 80 -3.95 13.72 -25.77
N ALA A 81 -3.67 14.32 -24.61
CA ALA A 81 -3.28 15.72 -24.53
C ALA A 81 -1.95 15.98 -25.25
N SER A 82 -0.96 15.10 -25.09
CA SER A 82 0.34 15.24 -25.74
C SER A 82 0.22 15.12 -27.26
N SER A 83 -0.50 14.11 -27.76
CA SER A 83 -0.69 13.93 -29.20
C SER A 83 -1.51 15.07 -29.82
N LYS A 84 -2.53 15.57 -29.11
CA LYS A 84 -3.31 16.72 -29.58
C LYS A 84 -2.47 18.00 -29.60
N HIS A 85 -1.66 18.24 -28.57
CA HIS A 85 -0.76 19.38 -28.51
C HIS A 85 0.28 19.35 -29.64
N GLU A 86 0.89 18.20 -29.92
CA GLU A 86 1.83 18.04 -31.02
C GLU A 86 1.15 18.27 -32.38
N PHE A 87 -0.06 17.73 -32.57
CA PHE A 87 -0.82 17.95 -33.79
C PHE A 87 -1.18 19.42 -34.00
N LEU A 88 -1.64 20.12 -32.96
CA LEU A 88 -2.02 21.54 -33.05
C LEU A 88 -0.83 22.45 -33.40
N ASN A 89 0.37 22.11 -32.94
CA ASN A 89 1.61 22.82 -33.28
C ASN A 89 2.26 22.34 -34.59
N SER A 90 1.63 21.40 -35.29
CA SER A 90 2.10 20.92 -36.59
C SER A 90 1.55 21.80 -37.72
N LYS A 91 2.21 21.77 -38.88
CA LYS A 91 1.73 22.46 -40.09
C LYS A 91 0.30 22.04 -40.46
N ALA A 92 -0.01 20.75 -40.34
CA ALA A 92 -1.34 20.23 -40.65
C ALA A 92 -2.40 20.78 -39.68
N GLY A 93 -2.06 20.90 -38.40
CA GLY A 93 -2.93 21.49 -37.38
C GLY A 93 -3.24 22.97 -37.65
N HIS A 94 -2.23 23.74 -38.06
CA HIS A 94 -2.43 25.14 -38.45
C HIS A 94 -3.31 25.28 -39.71
N ILE A 95 -3.16 24.39 -40.70
CA ILE A 95 -4.03 24.38 -41.89
C ILE A 95 -5.47 24.04 -41.50
N GLU A 96 -5.69 23.06 -40.63
CA GLU A 96 -7.02 22.70 -40.13
C GLU A 96 -7.66 23.87 -39.37
N ALA A 97 -6.90 24.59 -38.54
CA ALA A 97 -7.39 25.76 -37.82
C ALA A 97 -7.79 26.92 -38.75
N LEU A 98 -7.03 27.13 -39.82
CA LEU A 98 -7.35 28.09 -40.90
C LEU A 98 -8.61 27.70 -41.65
N GLN A 99 -8.75 26.42 -42.03
CA GLN A 99 -9.94 25.89 -42.71
C GLN A 99 -11.21 26.02 -41.85
N LYS A 100 -11.08 25.86 -40.53
CA LYS A 100 -12.19 25.99 -39.58
C LYS A 100 -12.51 27.44 -39.19
N GLY A 101 -11.73 28.42 -39.66
CA GLY A 101 -11.92 29.83 -39.30
C GLY A 101 -11.70 30.11 -37.81
N THR A 102 -10.98 29.23 -37.10
CA THR A 102 -10.67 29.36 -35.67
C THR A 102 -9.31 30.00 -35.40
N ALA A 103 -8.57 30.32 -36.46
CA ALA A 103 -7.37 31.14 -36.38
C ALA A 103 -7.81 32.63 -36.36
N GLU A 104 -7.67 33.28 -35.22
CA GLU A 104 -7.75 34.75 -35.11
C GLU A 104 -6.54 35.43 -35.76
#